data_AF-A0A293LCB1-F1
#
_entry.id   AF-A0A293LCB1-F1
#
_cell.length_a   1.000
_cell.length_b   1.000
_cell.length_c   1.000
_cell.angle_alpha   90.00
_cell.angle_beta   90.00
_cell.angle_gamma   90.00
#
_symmetry.space_group_name_H-M   'P 1'
#
loop_
_entity.id
_entity.type
_entity.pdbx_description
1 polymer ?
#
loop_
_entity_poly.entity_id
_entity_poly.type
_entity_poly.pdbx_seq_one_letter_code
_entity_poly.pdbx_strand_id
1 'polypeptide(L)'
;MACSDRRTSATQNLELEEDCSREHGLLGQKDVCYAEFGAGRGRLTYWIAKSVSKQGCSVLLVDRAAPRHKVLLLQSTIFVKNREKTGELVKFKLDDAGTRVERIRIDIRHLELGNVESVERHSGKVVGFCKHLCGEATDFALRCMTATDTKLRLQGAVMAVCCHHRCSWNSFVGRSHLESWDISEADFAVLRCLAGWATCACSRHGSEPDREEQQNGGCNLQRTSRLGSSVAERQEIGRRCKLLLDTARVAHLARLGCMATMVYFVSPSVTPENVAILVLPSHPGD
;
A
#
# COMPACT_ATOMS: atom_id res chain seq x y z
N MET A 1 -7.35 24.03 29.84
CA MET A 1 -6.23 23.61 28.98
C MET A 1 -6.55 22.26 28.38
N ALA A 2 -7.05 22.24 27.14
CA ALA A 2 -7.16 21.05 26.30
C ALA A 2 -7.32 21.53 24.86
N CYS A 3 -6.20 21.90 24.22
CA CYS A 3 -6.18 22.07 22.77
C CYS A 3 -6.06 20.67 22.19
N SER A 4 -7.19 19.99 21.97
CA SER A 4 -7.24 18.73 21.25
C SER A 4 -6.90 19.03 19.79
N ASP A 5 -5.64 18.76 19.44
CA ASP A 5 -5.08 18.76 18.09
C ASP A 5 -5.97 17.90 17.17
N ARG A 6 -6.84 18.56 16.39
CA ARG A 6 -7.57 17.91 15.29
C ARG A 6 -6.61 17.70 14.13
N ARG A 7 -5.69 16.73 14.27
CA ARG A 7 -4.89 16.22 13.15
C ARG A 7 -5.82 15.49 12.19
N THR A 8 -5.67 15.74 10.90
CA THR A 8 -6.49 15.11 9.86
C THR A 8 -6.17 13.61 9.75
N SER A 9 -7.21 12.76 9.63
CA SER A 9 -7.10 11.27 9.62
C SER A 9 -6.07 10.70 8.63
N ALA A 10 -5.87 11.38 7.49
CA ALA A 10 -4.91 10.97 6.46
C ALA A 10 -3.44 11.15 6.86
N THR A 11 -3.13 11.95 7.88
CA THR A 11 -1.76 12.15 8.38
C THR A 11 -1.43 11.11 9.44
N GLN A 12 -2.41 10.73 10.26
CA GLN A 12 -2.31 9.64 11.24
C GLN A 12 -2.01 8.30 10.57
N ASN A 13 -2.69 7.96 9.46
CA ASN A 13 -2.46 6.69 8.76
C ASN A 13 -1.01 6.51 8.28
N LEU A 14 -0.30 7.58 7.96
CA LEU A 14 1.08 7.53 7.44
C LEU A 14 2.11 7.34 8.56
N GLU A 15 1.88 7.97 9.71
CA GLU A 15 2.71 7.79 10.91
C GLU A 15 2.55 6.36 11.47
N LEU A 16 1.37 5.75 11.29
CA LEU A 16 1.07 4.43 11.81
C LEU A 16 1.64 3.27 10.96
N GLU A 17 1.68 3.44 9.63
CA GLU A 17 2.45 2.53 8.76
C GLU A 17 3.95 2.59 9.09
N GLU A 18 4.48 3.77 9.40
CA GLU A 18 5.85 3.96 9.85
C GLU A 18 6.12 3.27 11.21
N ASP A 19 5.24 3.46 12.19
CA ASP A 19 5.38 2.85 13.51
C ASP A 19 5.31 1.32 13.45
N CYS A 20 4.37 0.75 12.69
CA CYS A 20 4.32 -0.69 12.43
C CYS A 20 5.63 -1.20 11.81
N SER A 21 6.23 -0.42 10.90
CA SER A 21 7.49 -0.77 10.27
C SER A 21 8.69 -0.70 11.23
N ARG A 22 8.68 0.23 12.20
CA ARG A 22 9.68 0.28 13.28
C ARG A 22 9.56 -0.90 14.22
N GLU A 23 8.34 -1.24 14.64
CA GLU A 23 8.06 -2.36 15.54
C GLU A 23 8.56 -3.69 14.99
N HIS A 24 8.50 -3.87 13.67
CA HIS A 24 8.99 -5.07 12.98
C HIS A 24 10.43 -4.96 12.44
N GLY A 25 11.19 -3.93 12.85
CA GLY A 25 12.62 -3.81 12.50
C GLY A 25 12.92 -3.53 11.02
N LEU A 26 11.93 -3.05 10.26
CA LEU A 26 12.08 -2.71 8.85
C LEU A 26 12.72 -1.34 8.65
N LEU A 27 12.45 -0.39 9.57
CA LEU A 27 13.08 0.93 9.61
C LEU A 27 14.27 0.91 10.57
N GLY A 28 15.45 1.31 10.09
CA GLY A 28 16.70 1.25 10.88
C GLY A 28 17.81 0.39 10.26
N GLN A 29 17.49 -0.30 9.17
CA GLN A 29 18.47 -1.09 8.41
C GLN A 29 19.39 -0.16 7.62
N LYS A 30 20.70 -0.39 7.77
CA LYS A 30 21.76 0.33 7.04
C LYS A 30 21.97 -0.26 5.66
N ASP A 31 22.35 0.59 4.70
CA ASP A 31 22.70 0.16 3.34
C ASP A 31 21.54 -0.61 2.67
N VAL A 32 20.34 -0.02 2.69
CA VAL A 32 19.12 -0.59 2.10
C VAL A 32 18.42 0.43 1.20
N CYS A 33 17.77 -0.04 0.15
CA CYS A 33 16.84 0.75 -0.65
C CYS A 33 15.39 0.62 -0.12
N TYR A 34 14.78 1.72 0.30
CA TYR A 34 13.39 1.78 0.75
C TYR A 34 12.51 2.20 -0.43
N ALA A 35 11.68 1.30 -0.95
CA ALA A 35 10.88 1.53 -2.15
C ALA A 35 9.39 1.75 -1.81
N GLU A 36 8.84 2.93 -2.12
CA GLU A 36 7.39 3.21 -2.04
C GLU A 36 6.73 3.00 -3.41
N PHE A 37 5.84 1.99 -3.50
CA PHE A 37 5.01 1.75 -4.67
C PHE A 37 3.73 2.60 -4.64
N GLY A 38 3.44 3.27 -5.75
CA GLY A 38 2.29 4.17 -5.84
C GLY A 38 2.47 5.45 -5.03
N ALA A 39 3.69 6.01 -5.02
CA ALA A 39 4.07 7.04 -4.06
C ALA A 39 3.20 8.31 -4.12
N GLY A 40 2.60 8.62 -5.27
CA GLY A 40 1.68 9.74 -5.41
C GLY A 40 2.33 11.07 -5.00
N ARG A 41 1.85 11.65 -3.89
CA ARG A 41 2.41 12.88 -3.32
C ARG A 41 3.62 12.66 -2.39
N GLY A 42 4.18 11.46 -2.29
CA GLY A 42 5.40 11.15 -1.53
C GLY A 42 5.31 11.42 -0.02
N ARG A 43 4.10 11.40 0.58
CA ARG A 43 3.96 11.68 2.01
C ARG A 43 4.48 10.55 2.90
N LEU A 44 4.41 9.29 2.46
CA LEU A 44 4.96 8.17 3.22
C LEU A 44 6.49 8.16 3.07
N THR A 45 6.99 8.34 1.84
CA THR A 45 8.41 8.59 1.54
C THR A 45 9.00 9.63 2.48
N TYR A 46 8.32 10.76 2.71
CA TYR A 46 8.80 11.80 3.61
C TYR A 46 9.14 11.27 5.01
N TRP A 47 8.23 10.47 5.59
CA TRP A 47 8.40 9.87 6.91
C TRP A 47 9.49 8.79 6.91
N ILE A 48 9.49 7.91 5.90
CA ILE A 48 10.55 6.90 5.71
C ILE A 48 11.92 7.58 5.62
N ALA A 49 12.08 8.57 4.74
CA ALA A 49 13.33 9.27 4.51
C ALA A 49 13.83 10.00 5.77
N LYS A 50 12.90 10.56 6.57
CA LYS A 50 13.22 11.15 7.88
C LYS A 50 13.68 10.11 8.90
N SER A 51 13.07 8.92 8.89
CA SER A 51 13.43 7.80 9.76
C SER A 51 14.79 7.17 9.44
N VAL A 52 15.16 7.16 8.17
CA VAL A 52 16.40 6.53 7.69
C VAL A 52 17.49 7.55 7.36
N SER A 53 17.30 8.83 7.69
CA SER A 53 18.33 9.84 7.51
C SER A 53 19.58 9.45 8.30
N LYS A 54 20.76 9.56 7.68
CA LYS A 54 22.08 9.17 8.22
C LYS A 54 22.41 7.67 8.22
N GLN A 55 21.58 6.82 7.61
CA GLN A 55 21.86 5.36 7.51
C GLN A 55 22.52 4.96 6.19
N GLY A 56 22.85 5.93 5.32
CA GLY A 56 23.44 5.69 4.01
C GLY A 56 22.50 4.95 3.06
N CYS A 57 21.20 5.14 3.20
CA CYS A 57 20.15 4.42 2.47
C CYS A 57 19.67 5.19 1.24
N SER A 58 19.04 4.50 0.30
CA SER A 58 18.32 5.13 -0.80
C SER A 58 16.81 5.01 -0.58
N VAL A 59 16.05 6.03 -0.94
CA VAL A 59 14.58 6.01 -0.93
C VAL A 59 14.10 6.14 -2.37
N LEU A 60 13.40 5.12 -2.84
CA LEU A 60 12.90 5.00 -4.22
C LEU A 60 11.38 5.22 -4.24
N LEU A 61 10.92 6.16 -5.05
CA LEU A 61 9.50 6.41 -5.29
C LEU A 61 9.12 5.86 -6.66
N VAL A 62 8.13 4.97 -6.71
CA VAL A 62 7.60 4.40 -7.94
C VAL A 62 6.19 4.91 -8.17
N ASP A 63 5.94 5.52 -9.33
CA ASP A 63 4.60 6.02 -9.68
C ASP A 63 4.41 6.08 -11.21
N ARG A 64 3.21 5.75 -11.69
CA ARG A 64 2.85 5.87 -13.10
C ARG A 64 2.58 7.32 -13.52
N ALA A 65 2.07 8.14 -12.60
CA ALA A 65 1.62 9.50 -12.89
C ALA A 65 2.74 10.54 -12.77
N ALA A 66 2.69 11.55 -13.65
CA ALA A 66 3.47 12.78 -13.45
C ALA A 66 3.06 13.43 -12.12
N PRO A 67 4.01 14.02 -11.36
CA PRO A 67 3.70 14.60 -10.06
C PRO A 67 2.62 15.69 -10.19
N ARG A 68 1.40 15.42 -9.72
CA ARG A 68 0.27 16.36 -9.83
C ARG A 68 0.41 17.59 -8.93
N HIS A 69 1.33 17.59 -7.97
CA HIS A 69 1.79 18.76 -7.23
C HIS A 69 3.25 18.54 -6.79
N LYS A 70 4.05 19.62 -6.78
CA LYS A 70 5.51 19.64 -6.58
C LYS A 70 5.93 19.05 -5.21
N VAL A 71 6.09 17.73 -5.12
CA VAL A 71 7.30 17.21 -4.45
C VAL A 71 8.39 17.33 -5.49
N LEU A 72 9.10 18.46 -5.47
CA LEU A 72 10.34 18.57 -6.23
C LEU A 72 11.36 17.70 -5.48
N LEU A 73 11.99 16.78 -6.19
CA LEU A 73 13.19 16.13 -5.70
C LEU A 73 14.34 16.78 -6.45
N LEU A 74 14.91 17.82 -5.85
CA LEU A 74 16.23 18.31 -6.22
C LEU A 74 17.15 17.75 -5.16
N GLN A 75 18.21 17.04 -5.56
CA GLN A 75 19.37 16.65 -4.75
C GLN A 75 19.15 16.78 -3.22
N SER A 76 18.97 15.64 -2.56
CA SER A 76 18.84 15.55 -1.10
C SER A 76 17.73 16.42 -0.50
N THR A 77 16.79 16.95 -1.28
CA THR A 77 15.71 17.82 -0.77
C THR A 77 14.35 17.31 -1.17
N ILE A 78 13.52 16.98 -0.18
CA ILE A 78 12.10 16.62 -0.35
C ILE A 78 11.25 17.85 -0.02
N PHE A 79 10.41 18.29 -0.96
CA PHE A 79 9.42 19.34 -0.70
C PHE A 79 8.03 18.71 -0.47
N VAL A 80 7.44 18.84 0.71
CA VAL A 80 6.08 18.33 0.99
C VAL A 80 5.13 19.48 1.24
N LYS A 81 4.00 19.53 0.53
CA LYS A 81 2.98 20.56 0.76
C LYS A 81 2.27 20.31 2.10
N ASN A 82 2.38 21.24 3.04
CA ASN A 82 1.66 21.16 4.30
C ASN A 82 0.20 21.59 4.09
N ARG A 83 -0.76 20.76 4.52
CA ARG A 83 -2.20 21.08 4.44
C ARG A 83 -2.71 21.86 5.64
N GLU A 84 -1.99 21.84 6.76
CA GLU A 84 -2.40 22.46 8.02
C GLU A 84 -1.93 23.92 8.13
N LYS A 85 -0.96 24.32 7.30
CA LYS A 85 -0.50 25.72 7.16
C LYS A 85 -0.46 26.12 5.69
N THR A 86 -1.45 26.89 5.24
CA THR A 86 -1.43 27.77 4.04
C THR A 86 -0.76 27.25 2.76
N GLY A 87 -0.85 25.94 2.46
CA GLY A 87 -0.29 25.38 1.22
C GLY A 87 1.21 25.56 1.04
N GLU A 88 1.93 25.88 2.12
CA GLU A 88 3.36 26.12 2.12
C GLU A 88 4.12 24.81 1.90
N LEU A 89 5.15 24.85 1.05
CA LEU A 89 6.02 23.69 0.81
C LEU A 89 7.02 23.59 1.96
N VAL A 90 6.89 22.55 2.78
CA VAL A 90 7.89 22.19 3.78
C VAL A 90 9.10 21.62 3.05
N LYS A 91 10.20 22.36 3.08
CA LYS A 91 11.49 21.92 2.55
C LYS A 91 12.19 21.07 3.60
N PHE A 92 12.42 19.80 3.28
CA PHE A 92 13.26 18.93 4.08
C PHE A 92 14.55 18.67 3.32
N LYS A 93 15.64 19.25 3.79
CA LYS A 93 16.98 18.84 3.35
C LYS A 93 17.33 17.57 4.11
N LEU A 94 17.45 16.47 3.40
CA LEU A 94 18.18 15.31 3.87
C LEU A 94 19.61 15.77 4.10
N ASP A 95 20.06 15.53 5.32
CA ASP A 95 21.40 15.76 5.83
C ASP A 95 22.42 15.21 4.80
N ASP A 96 23.56 15.89 4.62
CA ASP A 96 24.65 15.50 3.70
C ASP A 96 25.25 14.09 3.96
N ALA A 97 24.70 13.35 4.93
CA ALA A 97 25.07 11.99 5.33
C ALA A 97 24.56 10.87 4.39
N GLY A 98 24.40 11.15 3.10
CA GLY A 98 24.32 10.12 2.06
C GLY A 98 22.95 9.49 1.77
N THR A 99 21.85 9.93 2.40
CA THR A 99 20.51 9.42 2.04
C THR A 99 20.08 9.98 0.68
N ARG A 100 19.95 9.11 -0.33
CA ARG A 100 19.55 9.49 -1.69
C ARG A 100 18.06 9.28 -1.91
N VAL A 101 17.43 10.16 -2.67
CA VAL A 101 16.02 9.99 -3.04
C VAL A 101 15.90 9.99 -4.55
N GLU A 102 15.30 8.94 -5.07
CA GLU A 102 15.07 8.71 -6.49
C GLU A 102 13.58 8.56 -6.73
N ARG A 103 13.05 9.12 -7.83
CA ARG A 103 11.66 8.91 -8.24
C ARG A 103 11.62 8.45 -9.69
N ILE A 104 11.16 7.23 -9.90
CA ILE A 104 11.03 6.63 -11.23
C ILE A 104 9.58 6.70 -11.66
N ARG A 105 9.36 7.22 -12.87
CA ARG A 105 8.04 7.22 -13.50
C ARG A 105 7.88 5.97 -14.35
N ILE A 106 7.18 4.99 -13.82
CA ILE A 106 6.98 3.70 -14.49
C ILE A 106 5.68 3.06 -14.03
N ASP A 107 5.05 2.28 -14.92
CA ASP A 107 3.98 1.39 -14.52
C ASP A 107 4.58 0.17 -13.80
N ILE A 108 4.15 -0.12 -12.58
CA ILE A 108 4.72 -1.16 -11.71
C ILE A 108 4.73 -2.52 -12.42
N ARG A 109 3.78 -2.78 -13.34
CA ARG A 109 3.74 -4.01 -14.14
C ARG A 109 4.99 -4.23 -15.02
N HIS A 110 5.75 -3.18 -15.32
CA HIS A 110 6.97 -3.23 -16.13
C HIS A 110 8.22 -2.95 -15.30
N LEU A 111 8.09 -2.79 -13.99
CA LEU A 111 9.22 -2.50 -13.12
C LEU A 111 9.95 -3.79 -12.74
N GLU A 112 11.26 -3.77 -12.93
CA GLU A 112 12.18 -4.79 -12.46
C GLU A 112 13.13 -4.17 -11.43
N LEU A 113 12.84 -4.37 -10.13
CA LEU A 113 13.56 -3.72 -9.04
C LEU A 113 15.05 -4.03 -9.03
N GLY A 114 15.45 -5.24 -9.38
CA GLY A 114 16.85 -5.66 -9.37
C GLY A 114 17.74 -4.89 -10.36
N ASN A 115 17.15 -4.23 -11.35
CA ASN A 115 17.85 -3.40 -12.35
C ASN A 115 17.75 -1.90 -12.05
N VAL A 116 17.23 -1.50 -10.89
CA VAL A 116 17.18 -0.09 -10.48
C VAL A 116 18.48 0.31 -9.80
N GLU A 117 19.09 1.42 -10.23
CA GLU A 117 20.40 1.89 -9.73
C GLU A 117 20.43 2.04 -8.20
N SER A 118 19.37 2.59 -7.58
CA SER A 118 19.29 2.70 -6.12
C SER A 118 19.25 1.35 -5.40
N VAL A 119 18.70 0.31 -6.03
CA VAL A 119 18.63 -1.05 -5.49
C VAL A 119 19.98 -1.74 -5.65
N GLU A 120 20.60 -1.64 -6.83
CA GLU A 120 21.93 -2.18 -7.10
C GLU A 120 23.00 -1.58 -6.17
N ARG A 121 22.93 -0.27 -5.90
CA ARG A 121 23.82 0.43 -4.94
C ARG A 121 23.83 -0.22 -3.55
N HIS A 122 22.71 -0.81 -3.14
CA HIS A 122 22.53 -1.45 -1.83
C HIS A 122 22.63 -2.97 -1.93
N SER A 123 23.40 -3.48 -2.91
CA SER A 123 23.59 -4.91 -3.14
C SER A 123 22.27 -5.68 -3.24
N GLY A 124 21.24 -5.05 -3.83
CA GLY A 124 19.92 -5.66 -3.98
C GLY A 124 18.99 -5.57 -2.77
N LYS A 125 19.47 -5.10 -1.61
CA LYS A 125 18.66 -5.05 -0.39
C LYS A 125 17.54 -4.03 -0.55
N VAL A 126 16.30 -4.50 -0.42
CA VAL A 126 15.12 -3.63 -0.55
C VAL A 126 14.14 -3.85 0.60
N VAL A 127 13.54 -2.77 1.09
CA VAL A 127 12.32 -2.82 1.92
C VAL A 127 11.20 -2.14 1.13
N GLY A 128 10.09 -2.85 0.95
CA GLY A 128 8.95 -2.38 0.17
C GLY A 128 7.86 -1.73 1.02
N PHE A 129 7.27 -0.65 0.51
CA PHE A 129 6.16 0.04 1.15
C PHE A 129 5.08 0.34 0.13
N CYS A 130 3.84 0.34 0.61
CA CYS A 130 2.70 0.74 -0.19
C CYS A 130 1.63 1.34 0.71
N LYS A 131 1.10 2.50 0.29
CA LYS A 131 -0.18 3.01 0.79
C LYS A 131 -1.21 3.06 -0.32
N HIS A 132 -2.38 2.50 -0.04
CA HIS A 132 -3.55 2.48 -0.92
C HIS A 132 -3.22 2.23 -2.41
N LEU A 133 -2.35 1.26 -2.70
CA LEU A 133 -2.13 0.85 -4.08
C LEU A 133 -3.39 0.12 -4.55
N CYS A 134 -3.99 0.64 -5.62
CA CYS A 134 -5.35 0.25 -5.97
C CYS A 134 -5.36 -1.02 -6.84
N GLY A 135 -6.17 -1.99 -6.44
CA GLY A 135 -6.49 -3.16 -7.27
C GLY A 135 -5.27 -3.99 -7.61
N GLU A 136 -5.12 -4.32 -8.90
CA GLU A 136 -4.03 -5.15 -9.41
C GLU A 136 -2.63 -4.58 -9.19
N ALA A 137 -2.50 -3.28 -8.92
CA ALA A 137 -1.18 -2.69 -8.68
C ALA A 137 -0.52 -3.23 -7.41
N THR A 138 -1.29 -3.58 -6.37
CA THR A 138 -0.76 -4.30 -5.20
C THR A 138 -0.16 -5.64 -5.59
N ASP A 139 -0.88 -6.39 -6.42
CA ASP A 139 -0.45 -7.71 -6.88
C ASP A 139 0.80 -7.61 -7.77
N PHE A 140 0.90 -6.58 -8.63
CA PHE A 140 2.13 -6.31 -9.38
C PHE A 140 3.31 -5.92 -8.47
N ALA A 141 3.08 -5.12 -7.43
CA ALA A 141 4.13 -4.76 -6.48
C ALA A 141 4.65 -5.99 -5.71
N LEU A 142 3.75 -6.87 -5.26
CA LEU A 142 4.13 -8.13 -4.61
C LEU A 142 4.99 -8.98 -5.54
N ARG A 143 4.55 -9.21 -6.80
CA ARG A 143 5.34 -9.95 -7.80
C ARG A 143 6.71 -9.32 -8.07
N CYS A 144 6.76 -7.99 -8.13
CA CYS A 144 7.98 -7.23 -8.38
C CYS A 144 9.00 -7.43 -7.24
N MET A 145 8.54 -7.43 -5.99
CA MET A 145 9.40 -7.61 -4.81
C MET A 145 9.82 -9.06 -4.56
N THR A 146 9.01 -10.03 -4.99
CA THR A 146 9.27 -11.46 -4.79
C THR A 146 9.71 -12.16 -6.08
N ALA A 147 10.09 -11.40 -7.10
CA ALA A 147 10.68 -11.96 -8.30
C ALA A 147 11.93 -12.78 -7.93
N THR A 148 12.11 -13.94 -8.56
CA THR A 148 13.29 -14.82 -8.36
C THR A 148 14.54 -14.27 -9.05
N ASP A 149 14.73 -12.95 -9.01
CA ASP A 149 15.92 -12.30 -9.49
C ASP A 149 17.04 -12.45 -8.46
N THR A 150 18.15 -13.07 -8.86
CA THR A 150 19.34 -13.24 -8.03
C THR A 150 19.91 -11.92 -7.49
N LYS A 151 19.60 -10.79 -8.15
CA LYS A 151 20.02 -9.45 -7.70
C LYS A 151 19.17 -8.91 -6.57
N LEU A 152 17.92 -9.34 -6.40
CA LEU A 152 17.00 -8.73 -5.44
C LEU A 152 17.02 -9.48 -4.09
N ARG A 153 17.18 -8.73 -3.01
CA ARG A 153 17.21 -9.26 -1.63
C ARG A 153 16.17 -8.55 -0.79
N LEU A 154 14.93 -9.03 -0.85
CA LEU A 154 13.83 -8.49 -0.03
C LEU A 154 14.17 -8.63 1.47
N GLN A 155 14.33 -7.50 2.15
CA GLN A 155 14.54 -7.42 3.61
C GLN A 155 13.22 -7.28 4.38
N GLY A 156 12.13 -7.06 3.67
CA GLY A 156 10.77 -7.06 4.18
C GLY A 156 9.87 -6.08 3.43
N ALA A 157 8.59 -6.08 3.74
CA ALA A 157 7.64 -5.13 3.18
C ALA A 157 6.44 -4.89 4.09
N VAL A 158 5.84 -3.70 3.98
CA VAL A 158 4.53 -3.36 4.57
C VAL A 158 3.62 -2.85 3.46
N MET A 159 2.55 -3.59 3.18
CA MET A 159 1.65 -3.33 2.07
C MET A 159 0.24 -3.06 2.59
N ALA A 160 -0.16 -1.79 2.69
CA ALA A 160 -1.53 -1.44 3.09
C ALA A 160 -2.52 -1.79 1.97
N VAL A 161 -3.45 -2.70 2.28
CA VAL A 161 -4.41 -3.29 1.33
C VAL A 161 -5.80 -2.71 1.54
N CYS A 162 -6.46 -2.27 0.47
CA CYS A 162 -7.78 -1.62 0.60
C CYS A 162 -8.73 -1.87 -0.57
N CYS A 163 -8.30 -1.54 -1.80
CA CYS A 163 -9.16 -1.52 -2.99
C CYS A 163 -9.34 -2.90 -3.64
N HIS A 164 -9.72 -3.88 -2.84
CA HIS A 164 -10.03 -5.24 -3.25
C HIS A 164 -11.00 -5.30 -4.43
N HIS A 165 -12.01 -4.42 -4.40
CA HIS A 165 -13.01 -4.28 -5.46
C HIS A 165 -12.43 -3.93 -6.85
N ARG A 166 -11.14 -3.55 -6.96
CA ARG A 166 -10.47 -3.24 -8.24
C ARG A 166 -9.46 -4.31 -8.67
N CYS A 167 -9.33 -5.42 -7.95
CA CYS A 167 -8.42 -6.50 -8.34
C CYS A 167 -8.89 -7.17 -9.63
N SER A 168 -7.96 -7.69 -10.41
CA SER A 168 -8.25 -8.46 -11.62
C SER A 168 -7.83 -9.91 -11.41
N TRP A 169 -8.63 -10.85 -11.92
CA TRP A 169 -8.37 -12.29 -11.76
C TRP A 169 -7.00 -12.69 -12.31
N ASN A 170 -6.64 -12.19 -13.49
CA ASN A 170 -5.40 -12.55 -14.18
C ASN A 170 -4.12 -12.03 -13.49
N SER A 171 -4.23 -10.89 -12.81
CA SER A 171 -3.10 -10.25 -12.13
C SER A 171 -3.01 -10.65 -10.65
N PHE A 172 -4.05 -11.24 -10.07
CA PHE A 172 -4.10 -11.54 -8.64
C PHE A 172 -3.04 -12.59 -8.25
N VAL A 173 -2.19 -12.29 -7.25
CA VAL A 173 -1.11 -13.21 -6.86
C VAL A 173 -1.63 -14.47 -6.17
N GLY A 174 -2.71 -14.32 -5.40
CA GLY A 174 -3.32 -15.42 -4.66
C GLY A 174 -4.17 -16.37 -5.50
N ARG A 175 -4.19 -16.22 -6.84
CA ARG A 175 -5.09 -16.96 -7.74
C ARG A 175 -5.01 -18.48 -7.54
N SER A 176 -3.81 -19.05 -7.54
CA SER A 176 -3.63 -20.49 -7.34
C SER A 176 -4.10 -20.98 -5.97
N HIS A 177 -4.15 -20.10 -4.96
CA HIS A 177 -4.76 -20.45 -3.68
C HIS A 177 -6.28 -20.44 -3.72
N LEU A 178 -6.86 -19.42 -4.37
CA LEU A 178 -8.30 -19.36 -4.56
C LEU A 178 -8.80 -20.57 -5.34
N GLU A 179 -8.10 -20.94 -6.41
CA GLU A 179 -8.40 -22.16 -7.18
C GLU A 179 -8.30 -23.42 -6.32
N SER A 180 -7.35 -23.49 -5.36
CA SER A 180 -7.26 -24.61 -4.41
C SER A 180 -8.39 -24.66 -3.37
N TRP A 181 -9.17 -23.59 -3.25
CA TRP A 181 -10.39 -23.52 -2.43
C TRP A 181 -11.66 -23.62 -3.28
N ASP A 182 -11.54 -24.09 -4.52
CA ASP A 182 -12.63 -24.18 -5.50
C ASP A 182 -13.29 -22.83 -5.84
N ILE A 183 -12.56 -21.72 -5.68
CA ILE A 183 -13.03 -20.37 -6.04
C ILE A 183 -12.65 -20.10 -7.49
N SER A 184 -13.65 -20.02 -8.35
CA SER A 184 -13.48 -19.71 -9.77
C SER A 184 -13.32 -18.22 -10.05
N GLU A 185 -13.05 -17.84 -11.30
CA GLU A 185 -13.07 -16.44 -11.75
C GLU A 185 -14.43 -15.78 -11.51
N ALA A 186 -15.52 -16.53 -11.68
CA ALA A 186 -16.87 -16.03 -11.43
C ALA A 186 -17.09 -15.75 -9.93
N ASP A 187 -16.63 -16.63 -9.06
CA ASP A 187 -16.69 -16.45 -7.61
C ASP A 187 -15.82 -15.27 -7.17
N PHE A 188 -14.63 -15.14 -7.75
CA PHE A 188 -13.75 -14.00 -7.52
C PHE A 188 -14.42 -12.67 -7.90
N ALA A 189 -15.15 -12.62 -9.02
CA ALA A 189 -15.91 -11.43 -9.40
C ALA A 189 -16.99 -11.07 -8.36
N VAL A 190 -17.64 -12.08 -7.75
CA VAL A 190 -18.59 -11.89 -6.64
C VAL A 190 -17.87 -11.41 -5.38
N LEU A 191 -16.79 -12.06 -4.97
CA LEU A 191 -15.97 -11.67 -3.81
C LEU A 191 -15.48 -10.23 -3.92
N ARG A 192 -15.04 -9.83 -5.12
CA ARG A 192 -14.60 -8.47 -5.43
C ARG A 192 -15.72 -7.45 -5.26
N CYS A 193 -16.93 -7.78 -5.73
CA CYS A 193 -18.12 -6.96 -5.55
C CYS A 193 -18.48 -6.80 -4.07
N LEU A 194 -18.54 -7.92 -3.33
CA LEU A 194 -18.85 -7.95 -1.91
C LEU A 194 -17.80 -7.25 -1.06
N ALA A 195 -16.51 -7.33 -1.40
CA ALA A 195 -15.44 -6.63 -0.72
C ALA A 195 -15.63 -5.10 -0.71
N GLY A 196 -16.32 -4.54 -1.71
CA GLY A 196 -16.71 -3.13 -1.74
C GLY A 196 -17.68 -2.74 -0.60
N TRP A 197 -18.40 -3.71 -0.01
CA TRP A 197 -19.33 -3.44 1.07
C TRP A 197 -18.67 -3.10 2.40
N ALA A 198 -17.40 -3.48 2.58
CA ALA A 198 -16.64 -3.24 3.80
C ALA A 198 -16.56 -1.75 4.16
N THR A 199 -16.55 -0.89 3.12
CA THR A 199 -16.48 0.56 3.25
C THR A 199 -17.75 1.23 2.74
N CYS A 200 -18.89 0.52 2.71
CA CYS A 200 -20.18 1.12 2.36
C CYS A 200 -20.38 2.40 3.17
N ALA A 201 -20.04 3.53 2.57
CA ALA A 201 -20.50 4.84 2.96
C ALA A 201 -21.99 4.81 2.61
N CYS A 202 -22.81 4.39 3.56
CA CYS A 202 -24.21 4.78 3.51
C CYS A 202 -24.19 6.29 3.61
N SER A 203 -24.18 6.99 2.47
CA SER A 203 -24.38 8.42 2.40
C SER A 203 -25.76 8.70 2.99
N ARG A 204 -25.80 8.91 4.30
CA ARG A 204 -26.87 9.64 4.95
C ARG A 204 -26.69 11.09 4.51
N HIS A 205 -27.16 11.41 3.31
CA HIS A 205 -27.68 12.71 2.86
C HIS A 205 -27.71 12.72 1.33
N GLY A 206 -28.87 13.06 0.78
CA GLY A 206 -29.05 13.24 -0.66
C GLY A 206 -28.19 14.39 -1.16
N SER A 207 -27.23 14.05 -2.00
CA SER A 207 -26.57 14.96 -2.92
C SER A 207 -26.32 14.16 -4.19
N GLU A 208 -26.74 14.72 -5.31
CA GLU A 208 -26.79 14.09 -6.63
C GLU A 208 -25.50 13.36 -7.03
N PRO A 209 -25.59 12.28 -7.82
CA PRO A 209 -24.41 11.56 -8.30
C PRO A 209 -23.62 12.43 -9.28
N ASP A 210 -22.34 12.67 -8.96
CA ASP A 210 -21.36 13.19 -9.90
C ASP A 210 -21.30 12.29 -11.14
N ARG A 211 -21.40 12.91 -12.32
CA ARG A 211 -21.66 12.26 -13.63
C ARG A 211 -20.48 11.43 -14.20
N GLU A 212 -19.46 11.10 -13.41
CA GLU A 212 -18.27 10.37 -13.88
C GLU A 212 -18.20 8.88 -13.48
N GLU A 213 -19.13 8.37 -12.64
CA GLU A 213 -19.08 6.96 -12.17
C GLU A 213 -19.78 5.92 -13.07
N GLN A 214 -20.26 6.28 -14.25
CA GLN A 214 -21.11 5.38 -15.07
C GLN A 214 -20.38 4.38 -15.98
N GLN A 215 -19.04 4.31 -16.01
CA GLN A 215 -18.35 3.48 -17.02
C GLN A 215 -17.42 2.36 -16.55
N ASN A 216 -17.31 2.03 -15.25
CA ASN A 216 -16.65 0.76 -14.90
C ASN A 216 -17.05 0.19 -13.53
N GLY A 217 -18.00 -0.76 -13.55
CA GLY A 217 -18.09 -1.84 -12.55
C GLY A 217 -18.64 -1.52 -11.16
N GLY A 218 -19.44 -0.46 -10.99
CA GLY A 218 -20.10 -0.15 -9.71
C GLY A 218 -21.11 -1.23 -9.30
N CYS A 219 -21.03 -1.69 -8.04
CA CYS A 219 -22.05 -2.56 -7.47
C CYS A 219 -23.39 -1.81 -7.46
N ASN A 220 -24.35 -2.26 -8.27
CA ASN A 220 -25.63 -1.58 -8.42
C ASN A 220 -26.34 -1.52 -7.05
N LEU A 221 -26.45 -0.32 -6.48
CA LEU A 221 -27.11 -0.02 -5.19
C LEU A 221 -28.56 -0.55 -5.15
N GLN A 222 -29.19 -0.75 -6.31
CA GLN A 222 -30.52 -1.34 -6.44
C GLN A 222 -30.58 -2.86 -6.20
N ARG A 223 -29.47 -3.61 -6.25
CA ARG A 223 -29.47 -5.06 -5.97
C ARG A 223 -29.41 -5.36 -4.47
N THR A 224 -28.76 -4.50 -3.68
CA THR A 224 -28.55 -4.73 -2.24
C THR A 224 -29.79 -4.42 -1.40
N SER A 225 -30.64 -3.48 -1.83
CA SER A 225 -31.94 -3.20 -1.20
C SER A 225 -32.91 -4.38 -1.28
N ARG A 226 -32.76 -5.28 -2.26
CA ARG A 226 -33.59 -6.48 -2.42
C ARG A 226 -33.19 -7.65 -1.50
N LEU A 227 -32.02 -7.59 -0.87
CA LEU A 227 -31.49 -8.68 -0.04
C LEU A 227 -31.92 -8.62 1.43
N GLY A 228 -32.62 -7.55 1.87
CA GLY A 228 -33.08 -7.42 3.27
C GLY A 228 -31.98 -7.29 4.34
N SER A 229 -30.70 -7.39 3.96
CA SER A 229 -29.55 -7.32 4.88
C SER A 229 -29.39 -5.94 5.55
N SER A 230 -28.88 -5.93 6.77
CA SER A 230 -28.55 -4.68 7.47
C SER A 230 -27.25 -4.06 6.93
N VAL A 231 -27.01 -2.77 7.23
CA VAL A 231 -25.73 -2.11 6.87
C VAL A 231 -24.55 -2.80 7.55
N ALA A 232 -24.69 -3.13 8.83
CA ALA A 232 -23.64 -3.78 9.61
C ALA A 232 -23.30 -5.17 9.06
N GLU A 233 -24.32 -5.94 8.69
CA GLU A 233 -24.15 -7.26 8.06
C GLU A 233 -23.41 -7.16 6.72
N ARG A 234 -23.76 -6.19 5.87
CA ARG A 234 -23.04 -5.99 4.60
C ARG A 234 -21.59 -5.59 4.81
N GLN A 235 -21.32 -4.72 5.78
CA GLN A 235 -19.95 -4.32 6.13
C GLN A 235 -19.13 -5.53 6.60
N GLU A 236 -19.73 -6.40 7.42
CA GLU A 236 -19.08 -7.63 7.88
C GLU A 236 -18.80 -8.59 6.73
N ILE A 237 -19.77 -8.84 5.84
CA ILE A 237 -19.57 -9.64 4.62
C ILE A 237 -18.41 -9.07 3.80
N GLY A 238 -18.39 -7.75 3.60
CA GLY A 238 -17.31 -7.11 2.85
C GLY A 238 -15.95 -7.27 3.53
N ARG A 239 -15.86 -7.12 4.86
CA ARG A 239 -14.62 -7.36 5.60
C ARG A 239 -14.13 -8.79 5.46
N ARG A 240 -15.04 -9.77 5.51
CA ARG A 240 -14.69 -11.19 5.32
C ARG A 240 -14.22 -11.49 3.90
N CYS A 241 -14.83 -10.88 2.88
CA CYS A 241 -14.36 -11.01 1.50
C CYS A 241 -12.96 -10.42 1.31
N LYS A 242 -12.68 -9.25 1.92
CA LYS A 242 -11.32 -8.67 1.92
C LYS A 242 -10.32 -9.60 2.59
N LEU A 243 -10.65 -10.10 3.78
CA LEU A 243 -9.81 -11.02 4.53
C LEU A 243 -9.48 -12.29 3.73
N LEU A 244 -10.46 -12.86 3.03
CA LEU A 244 -10.26 -14.03 2.18
C LEU A 244 -9.25 -13.75 1.05
N LEU A 245 -9.39 -12.62 0.38
CA LEU A 245 -8.45 -12.20 -0.67
C LEU A 245 -7.04 -11.97 -0.11
N ASP A 246 -6.92 -11.29 1.03
CA ASP A 246 -5.61 -11.05 1.64
C ASP A 246 -4.97 -12.33 2.19
N THR A 247 -5.76 -13.28 2.69
CA THR A 247 -5.27 -14.61 3.08
C THR A 247 -4.67 -15.34 1.87
N ALA A 248 -5.30 -15.23 0.69
CA ALA A 248 -4.75 -15.80 -0.53
C ALA A 248 -3.42 -15.13 -0.95
N ARG A 249 -3.26 -13.82 -0.72
CA ARG A 249 -1.98 -13.11 -0.95
C ARG A 249 -0.90 -13.56 0.04
N VAL A 250 -1.23 -13.68 1.33
CA VAL A 250 -0.31 -14.17 2.35
C VAL A 250 0.15 -15.60 2.04
N ALA A 251 -0.77 -16.49 1.68
CA ALA A 251 -0.43 -17.86 1.32
C ALA A 251 0.44 -17.95 0.05
N HIS A 252 0.24 -17.04 -0.92
CA HIS A 252 1.13 -16.93 -2.07
C HIS A 252 2.55 -16.56 -1.66
N LEU A 253 2.70 -15.54 -0.80
CA LEU A 253 4.01 -15.10 -0.30
C LEU A 253 4.71 -16.20 0.53
N ALA A 254 3.96 -16.92 1.35
CA ALA A 254 4.46 -18.06 2.11
C ALA A 254 5.01 -19.17 1.20
N ARG A 255 4.34 -19.45 0.07
CA ARG A 255 4.83 -20.41 -0.94
C ARG A 255 6.12 -19.97 -1.64
N LEU A 256 6.40 -18.66 -1.66
CA LEU A 256 7.67 -18.11 -2.15
C LEU A 256 8.75 -18.09 -1.06
N GLY A 257 8.49 -18.67 0.11
CA GLY A 257 9.42 -18.72 1.23
C GLY A 257 9.48 -17.43 2.05
N CYS A 258 8.52 -16.51 1.92
CA CYS A 258 8.47 -15.34 2.80
C CYS A 258 7.66 -15.62 4.06
N MET A 259 8.04 -15.03 5.20
CA MET A 259 7.17 -14.97 6.37
C MET A 259 6.18 -13.83 6.19
N ALA A 260 4.95 -14.15 5.79
CA ALA A 260 3.91 -13.15 5.54
C ALA A 260 2.76 -13.27 6.55
N THR A 261 2.26 -12.14 7.02
CA THR A 261 1.10 -12.07 7.92
C THR A 261 0.30 -10.80 7.68
N MET A 262 -0.94 -10.78 8.17
CA MET A 262 -1.77 -9.57 8.19
C MET A 262 -1.65 -8.89 9.54
N VAL A 263 -1.45 -7.57 9.52
CA VAL A 263 -1.37 -6.74 10.72
C VAL A 263 -2.37 -5.60 10.65
N TYR A 264 -2.86 -5.20 11.83
CA TYR A 264 -3.68 -4.00 11.96
C TYR A 264 -2.80 -2.85 12.43
N PHE A 265 -2.55 -1.88 11.55
CA PHE A 265 -1.66 -0.75 11.88
C PHE A 265 -2.38 0.36 12.66
N VAL A 266 -3.72 0.33 12.72
CA VAL A 266 -4.51 1.30 13.48
C VAL A 266 -5.87 0.74 13.87
N SER A 267 -6.51 1.34 14.88
CA SER A 267 -7.90 1.09 15.20
C SER A 267 -8.82 1.31 13.98
N PRO A 268 -9.82 0.44 13.75
CA PRO A 268 -10.81 0.61 12.69
C PRO A 268 -11.66 1.89 12.83
N SER A 269 -11.64 2.54 14.01
CA SER A 269 -12.28 3.84 14.24
C SER A 269 -11.57 5.02 13.56
N VAL A 270 -10.28 4.89 13.22
CA VAL A 270 -9.51 5.93 12.49
C VAL A 270 -9.72 5.76 10.98
N THR A 271 -9.59 4.53 10.49
CA THR A 271 -9.87 4.16 9.10
C THR A 271 -10.40 2.72 9.05
N PRO A 272 -11.44 2.44 8.26
CA PRO A 272 -11.89 1.05 8.04
C PRO A 272 -10.89 0.24 7.20
N GLU A 273 -9.99 0.93 6.48
CA GLU A 273 -8.88 0.35 5.73
C GLU A 273 -7.62 0.37 6.59
N ASN A 274 -7.59 -0.50 7.61
CA ASN A 274 -6.56 -0.53 8.64
C ASN A 274 -5.70 -1.81 8.62
N VAL A 275 -5.74 -2.56 7.52
CA VAL A 275 -5.00 -3.82 7.35
C VAL A 275 -3.82 -3.62 6.42
N ALA A 276 -2.67 -4.17 6.80
CA ALA A 276 -1.51 -4.31 5.94
C ALA A 276 -1.03 -5.76 5.90
N ILE A 277 -0.42 -6.15 4.79
CA ILE A 277 0.36 -7.38 4.69
C ILE A 277 1.79 -7.03 5.08
N LEU A 278 2.27 -7.62 6.17
CA LEU A 278 3.66 -7.59 6.60
C LEU A 278 4.38 -8.78 5.97
N VAL A 279 5.54 -8.52 5.38
CA VAL A 279 6.41 -9.53 4.80
C VAL A 279 7.77 -9.41 5.45
N LEU A 280 8.30 -10.52 5.96
CA LEU A 280 9.65 -10.64 6.49
C LEU A 280 10.41 -11.72 5.71
N PRO A 281 11.74 -11.59 5.56
CA PRO A 281 12.56 -12.64 4.97
C PRO A 281 12.47 -13.89 5.85
N SER A 282 12.39 -15.09 5.24
CA SER A 282 12.60 -16.32 6.00
C SER A 282 14.00 -16.34 6.56
N HIS A 283 14.14 -16.53 7.87
CA HIS A 283 15.43 -16.86 8.44
C HIS A 283 15.84 -18.25 7.96
N PRO A 284 17.07 -18.46 7.46
CA PRO A 284 17.60 -19.81 7.29
C PRO A 284 17.81 -20.40 8.70
N GLY A 285 16.79 -21.06 9.24
CA GLY A 285 16.86 -21.66 10.59
C GLY A 285 15.55 -22.11 11.25
N ASP A 286 14.38 -21.78 10.69
CA ASP A 286 13.07 -22.28 11.18
C ASP A 286 12.61 -23.54 10.43
#